data_AF-A0A482WSI3-F1
#
_entry.id   AF-A0A482WSI3-F1
#
_cell.length_a   1.000
_cell.length_b   1.000
_cell.length_c   1.000
_cell.angle_alpha   90.00
_cell.angle_beta   90.00
_cell.angle_gamma   90.00
#
_symmetry.space_group_name_H-M   'P 1'
#
loop_
_entity.id
_entity.type
_entity.pdbx_description
1 polymer ?
#
loop_
_entity_poly.entity_id
_entity_poly.type
_entity_poly.pdbx_seq_one_letter_code
_entity_poly.pdbx_strand_id
1 'polypeptide(L)'
;MSNPSLTTMDMEETSEQEAPGSSGEKKVIFVTQTVKKFFSKRKADDAPELPNKRINLDLGHKGSVLKWIVTCHLRLLKVLKEKDYNDLHLGTQLTSAITTTHNILRQEANGSGAVLAEKAANGFNIKWGNKEINLSLENMKALLNQTAACFGLGYKKATSDETTWYSTAAPYLTFLIGFNQRLKEIRAGHTMLAMPENTPAAERYKYNIRYYGFNQAHSVLMDGISFAPEKKSSIGQSLGVGTALIQIFKTKDQPHRFRKKWIDAVVRDLKHIPEIDKMAHCIIHGAHEDVMALMGKMGDAALALGNRSIHRAYFPISFLIASLFTDDDREKACVLVTPGKDGGWGTWGSFDPVGTQLLNKGFFSQSGPGAYECYRLATEGERKFKMPKTCDADIMQQAAFHAIWGTFCEDLSILSFATERKQWGNRASFGKFMDKFGSTSETMTFDLPQFRRGCKLAAANMYAPDNSGERTVMINPVFARKRTIPVKDSMLEYFKTNNSSAFYESNRTASTYVRILQQMINTATEKWRANPAMPLGTVEWMQASTEIVRDSNGKERLQFKGPAVEGPVGKMLVFY
;
A
#
# COMPACT_ATOMS: atom_id res chain seq x y z
N MET A 1 32.75 -4.27 48.26
CA MET A 1 31.96 -3.83 49.42
C MET A 1 31.80 -2.33 49.35
N SER A 2 30.64 -1.82 48.92
CA SER A 2 30.27 -0.40 48.97
C SER A 2 28.85 -0.22 48.44
N ASN A 3 27.89 0.09 49.32
CA ASN A 3 26.54 0.49 48.91
C ASN A 3 26.48 2.01 48.73
N PRO A 4 25.89 2.52 47.64
CA PRO A 4 25.31 3.85 47.62
C PRO A 4 23.89 3.83 48.23
N SER A 5 23.59 4.84 49.04
CA SER A 5 22.32 5.07 49.74
C SER A 5 21.10 5.13 48.81
N LEU A 6 19.97 4.56 49.26
CA LEU A 6 18.66 5.08 48.87
C LEU A 6 18.39 6.38 49.64
N THR A 7 17.88 7.39 48.95
CA THR A 7 17.28 8.58 49.57
C THR A 7 15.76 8.42 49.53
N THR A 8 15.13 8.27 50.68
CA THR A 8 13.67 8.39 50.79
C THR A 8 13.28 9.86 50.66
N MET A 9 12.35 10.16 49.76
CA MET A 9 11.58 11.41 49.80
C MET A 9 10.22 11.08 50.40
N ASP A 10 9.94 11.64 51.57
CA ASP A 10 8.59 11.67 52.10
C ASP A 10 7.72 12.56 51.21
N MET A 11 6.51 12.09 50.88
CA MET A 11 5.46 12.93 50.32
C MET A 11 4.35 13.01 51.35
N GLU A 12 3.95 14.24 51.70
CA GLU A 12 2.82 14.46 52.59
C GLU A 12 1.50 14.06 51.89
N GLU A 13 0.75 13.14 52.49
CA GLU A 13 -0.59 12.78 52.01
C GLU A 13 -1.62 13.84 52.41
N THR A 14 -1.91 14.80 51.50
CA THR A 14 -3.08 15.67 51.62
C THR A 14 -4.36 14.91 51.25
N SER A 15 -5.01 14.35 52.27
CA SER A 15 -6.19 13.48 52.13
C SER A 15 -7.52 14.26 51.97
N GLU A 16 -7.75 14.83 50.78
CA GLU A 16 -9.09 15.35 50.43
C GLU A 16 -10.09 14.22 50.15
N GLN A 17 -11.05 14.01 51.06
CA GLN A 17 -12.14 13.05 50.90
C GLN A 17 -13.25 13.60 49.98
N GLU A 18 -13.13 13.43 48.66
CA GLU A 18 -14.28 13.64 47.76
C GLU A 18 -15.38 12.59 47.99
N ALA A 19 -16.62 13.05 48.16
CA ALA A 19 -17.77 12.17 48.42
C ALA A 19 -18.16 11.31 47.19
N PRO A 20 -18.49 10.01 47.37
CA PRO A 20 -18.78 9.10 46.27
C PRO A 20 -20.19 9.30 45.67
N GLY A 21 -20.38 10.37 44.90
CA GLY A 21 -21.63 10.63 44.17
C GLY A 21 -21.55 11.75 43.12
N SER A 22 -22.12 11.52 41.92
CA SER A 22 -22.27 12.44 40.77
C SER A 22 -21.10 12.62 39.77
N SER A 23 -19.89 12.10 40.03
CA SER A 23 -18.76 12.29 39.10
C SER A 23 -18.93 11.60 37.74
N GLY A 24 -19.62 10.44 37.70
CA GLY A 24 -19.90 9.68 36.48
C GLY A 24 -20.77 10.43 35.47
N GLU A 25 -21.97 10.86 35.87
CA GLU A 25 -22.93 11.54 34.97
C GLU A 25 -22.36 12.83 34.39
N LYS A 26 -21.73 13.68 35.21
CA LYS A 26 -21.09 14.92 34.74
C LYS A 26 -20.06 14.65 33.63
N LYS A 27 -19.32 13.55 33.73
CA LYS A 27 -18.30 13.12 32.74
C LYS A 27 -18.94 12.56 31.47
N VAL A 28 -20.03 11.80 31.57
CA VAL A 28 -20.81 11.29 30.41
C VAL A 28 -21.53 12.41 29.66
N ILE A 29 -22.10 13.37 30.38
CA ILE A 29 -22.69 14.60 29.82
C ILE A 29 -21.60 15.42 29.13
N PHE A 30 -20.43 15.61 29.75
CA PHE A 30 -19.32 16.33 29.12
C PHE A 30 -18.82 15.68 27.83
N VAL A 31 -18.66 14.35 27.79
CA VAL A 31 -18.29 13.62 26.55
C VAL A 31 -19.37 13.81 25.48
N THR A 32 -20.64 13.59 25.82
CA THR A 32 -21.75 13.72 24.87
C THR A 32 -21.91 15.15 24.34
N GLN A 33 -21.76 16.17 25.20
CA GLN A 33 -21.74 17.57 24.78
C GLN A 33 -20.51 17.90 23.93
N THR A 34 -19.34 17.33 24.23
CA THR A 34 -18.11 17.53 23.44
C THR A 34 -18.25 16.92 22.05
N VAL A 35 -18.79 15.70 21.94
CA VAL A 35 -19.07 15.05 20.64
C VAL A 35 -20.12 15.83 19.85
N LYS A 36 -21.23 16.26 20.47
CA LYS A 36 -22.23 17.11 19.80
C LYS A 36 -21.66 18.47 19.37
N LYS A 37 -20.87 19.15 20.21
CA LYS A 37 -20.18 20.41 19.88
C LYS A 37 -19.11 20.22 18.79
N PHE A 38 -18.45 19.08 18.72
CA PHE A 38 -17.48 18.76 17.67
C PHE A 38 -18.16 18.65 16.31
N PHE A 39 -19.25 17.88 16.23
CA PHE A 39 -20.05 17.78 14.99
C PHE A 39 -20.71 19.12 14.62
N SER A 40 -21.13 19.94 15.59
CA SER A 40 -21.79 21.23 15.29
C SER A 40 -20.84 22.40 15.00
N LYS A 41 -19.53 22.30 15.27
CA LYS A 41 -18.58 23.43 15.12
C LYS A 41 -17.76 23.45 13.84
N ARG A 42 -17.66 22.35 13.08
CA ARG A 42 -16.94 22.36 11.81
C ARG A 42 -17.84 22.78 10.66
N LYS A 43 -17.63 24.00 10.16
CA LYS A 43 -17.69 24.24 8.71
C LYS A 43 -16.54 23.48 8.05
N ALA A 44 -16.68 23.13 6.77
CA ALA A 44 -15.73 22.27 6.08
C ALA A 44 -14.31 22.87 5.97
N ASP A 45 -14.22 24.20 5.95
CA ASP A 45 -13.04 24.95 5.53
C ASP A 45 -12.07 25.31 6.68
N ASP A 46 -12.53 25.35 7.92
CA ASP A 46 -11.78 25.83 9.09
C ASP A 46 -10.74 24.82 9.65
N ALA A 47 -10.56 23.67 9.00
CA ALA A 47 -9.62 22.63 9.43
C ALA A 47 -8.27 22.79 8.71
N PRO A 48 -7.21 23.39 9.33
CA PRO A 48 -5.97 23.66 8.63
C PRO A 48 -5.40 22.42 7.93
N GLU A 49 -5.02 22.61 6.66
CA GLU A 49 -4.28 21.65 5.86
C GLU A 49 -2.90 21.45 6.51
N LEU A 50 -2.82 20.49 7.44
CA LEU A 50 -1.57 19.87 7.87
C LEU A 50 -0.69 19.68 6.62
N PRO A 51 0.50 20.30 6.57
CA PRO A 51 1.25 20.42 5.32
C PRO A 51 1.45 19.04 4.71
N ASN A 52 1.01 18.90 3.45
CA ASN A 52 0.89 17.64 2.73
C ASN A 52 2.28 17.04 2.43
N LYS A 53 2.98 16.53 3.46
CA LYS A 53 4.16 15.66 3.36
C LYS A 53 3.74 14.28 2.85
N ARG A 54 3.24 14.28 1.60
CA ARG A 54 3.31 13.15 0.68
C ARG A 54 4.77 12.73 0.55
N ILE A 55 5.03 11.51 0.08
CA ILE A 55 6.39 11.15 -0.30
C ILE A 55 6.84 12.10 -1.42
N ASN A 56 7.73 13.04 -1.10
CA ASN A 56 8.38 13.92 -2.07
C ASN A 56 9.39 13.08 -2.85
N LEU A 57 8.88 12.31 -3.82
CA LEU A 57 9.69 11.74 -4.87
C LEU A 57 10.27 12.91 -5.66
N ASP A 58 11.60 13.00 -5.70
CA ASP A 58 12.27 14.04 -6.46
C ASP A 58 11.93 13.86 -7.96
N LEU A 59 11.28 14.87 -8.53
CA LEU A 59 10.80 14.84 -9.90
C LEU A 59 11.95 14.87 -10.92
N GLY A 60 13.11 15.42 -10.55
CA GLY A 60 14.33 15.37 -11.35
C GLY A 60 14.90 13.95 -11.40
N HIS A 61 15.05 13.31 -10.24
CA HIS A 61 15.54 11.92 -10.17
C HIS A 61 14.54 10.87 -10.69
N LYS A 62 13.22 11.15 -10.68
CA LYS A 62 12.17 10.22 -11.10
C LYS A 62 12.44 9.55 -12.46
N GLY A 63 12.81 10.34 -13.47
CA GLY A 63 13.08 9.83 -14.82
C GLY A 63 14.26 8.86 -14.84
N SER A 64 15.41 9.31 -14.35
CA SER A 64 16.64 8.52 -14.23
C SER A 64 16.46 7.26 -13.41
N VAL A 65 15.70 7.29 -12.31
CA VAL A 65 15.41 6.13 -11.46
C VAL A 65 14.59 5.08 -12.20
N LEU A 66 13.59 5.49 -13.00
CA LEU A 66 12.81 4.56 -13.82
C LEU A 66 13.66 3.98 -14.98
N LYS A 67 14.47 4.81 -15.65
CA LYS A 67 15.46 4.39 -16.65
C LYS A 67 16.42 3.34 -16.07
N TRP A 68 16.98 3.59 -14.89
CA TRP A 68 17.87 2.68 -14.15
C TRP A 68 17.20 1.34 -13.80
N ILE A 69 16.00 1.36 -13.22
CA ILE A 69 15.29 0.13 -12.83
C ILE A 69 15.02 -0.76 -14.05
N VAL A 70 14.50 -0.19 -15.15
CA VAL A 70 14.17 -0.95 -16.35
C VAL A 70 15.44 -1.51 -17.01
N THR A 71 16.50 -0.69 -17.14
CA THR A 71 17.77 -1.10 -17.73
C THR A 71 18.45 -2.22 -16.93
N CYS A 72 18.43 -2.17 -15.59
CA CYS A 72 18.95 -3.25 -14.75
C CYS A 72 18.27 -4.59 -15.03
N HIS A 73 16.94 -4.62 -15.18
CA HIS A 73 16.22 -5.86 -15.46
C HIS A 73 16.45 -6.37 -16.89
N LEU A 74 16.50 -5.49 -17.90
CA LEU A 74 16.83 -5.86 -19.28
C LEU A 74 18.23 -6.49 -19.38
N ARG A 75 19.22 -5.92 -18.69
CA ARG A 75 20.59 -6.46 -18.62
C ARG A 75 20.64 -7.82 -17.90
N LEU A 76 19.87 -8.00 -16.82
CA LEU A 76 19.77 -9.30 -16.16
C LEU A 76 19.06 -10.37 -17.02
N LEU A 77 17.99 -10.02 -17.74
CA LEU A 77 17.34 -10.93 -18.69
C LEU A 77 18.32 -11.36 -19.80
N LYS A 78 19.11 -10.42 -20.34
CA LYS A 78 20.19 -10.70 -21.30
C LYS A 78 21.25 -11.66 -20.73
N VAL A 79 21.67 -11.51 -19.47
CA VAL A 79 22.59 -12.43 -18.76
C VAL A 79 21.97 -13.83 -18.61
N LEU A 80 20.70 -13.92 -18.24
CA LEU A 80 19.95 -15.19 -18.14
C LEU A 80 19.63 -15.82 -19.51
N LYS A 81 20.01 -15.16 -20.62
CA LYS A 81 19.63 -15.50 -22.00
C LYS A 81 18.12 -15.63 -22.20
N GLU A 82 17.35 -14.86 -21.42
CA GLU A 82 15.90 -14.85 -21.46
C GLU A 82 15.39 -13.65 -22.26
N LYS A 83 14.43 -13.90 -23.17
CA LYS A 83 13.82 -12.84 -23.99
C LYS A 83 12.44 -12.44 -23.50
N ASP A 84 11.75 -13.34 -22.81
CA ASP A 84 10.37 -13.10 -22.37
C ASP A 84 10.33 -12.36 -21.03
N TYR A 85 10.20 -11.04 -21.10
CA TYR A 85 10.04 -10.19 -19.93
C TYR A 85 8.60 -10.21 -19.34
N ASN A 86 7.68 -11.01 -19.89
CA ASN A 86 6.29 -11.13 -19.38
C ASN A 86 6.13 -12.27 -18.35
N ASP A 87 7.21 -13.00 -18.01
CA ASP A 87 7.25 -13.88 -16.83
C ASP A 87 7.30 -13.04 -15.54
N LEU A 88 6.16 -13.00 -14.85
CA LEU A 88 5.99 -12.21 -13.63
C LEU A 88 6.74 -12.84 -12.44
N HIS A 89 6.96 -14.16 -12.47
CA HIS A 89 7.67 -14.86 -11.41
C HIS A 89 9.18 -14.64 -11.50
N LEU A 90 9.76 -14.73 -12.69
CA LEU A 90 11.14 -14.33 -12.96
C LEU A 90 11.33 -12.84 -12.63
N GLY A 91 10.45 -11.98 -13.16
CA GLY A 91 10.52 -10.53 -12.93
C GLY A 91 10.54 -10.17 -11.45
N THR A 92 9.71 -10.80 -10.61
CA THR A 92 9.69 -10.50 -9.17
C THR A 92 10.92 -11.03 -8.41
N GLN A 93 11.56 -12.11 -8.86
CA GLN A 93 12.83 -12.57 -8.31
C GLN A 93 13.98 -11.61 -8.66
N LEU A 94 14.04 -11.16 -9.92
CA LEU A 94 15.02 -10.16 -10.37
C LEU A 94 14.85 -8.82 -9.62
N THR A 95 13.61 -8.35 -9.44
CA THR A 95 13.32 -7.18 -8.60
C THR A 95 13.84 -7.39 -7.17
N SER A 96 13.71 -8.60 -6.62
CA SER A 96 14.21 -8.91 -5.27
C SER A 96 15.73 -8.86 -5.17
N ALA A 97 16.44 -9.45 -6.14
CA ALA A 97 17.91 -9.37 -6.20
C ALA A 97 18.39 -7.92 -6.35
N ILE A 98 17.79 -7.14 -7.26
CA ILE A 98 18.07 -5.71 -7.44
C ILE A 98 17.78 -4.93 -6.15
N THR A 99 16.66 -5.18 -5.48
CA THR A 99 16.29 -4.48 -4.24
C THR A 99 17.27 -4.76 -3.11
N THR A 100 17.71 -6.01 -2.93
CA THR A 100 18.72 -6.35 -1.92
C THR A 100 20.07 -5.73 -2.24
N THR A 101 20.55 -5.85 -3.49
CA THR A 101 21.84 -5.29 -3.92
C THR A 101 21.86 -3.76 -3.84
N HIS A 102 20.76 -3.08 -4.19
CA HIS A 102 20.62 -1.63 -4.02
C HIS A 102 20.69 -1.21 -2.54
N ASN A 103 20.06 -1.97 -1.63
CA ASN A 103 20.15 -1.69 -0.20
C ASN A 103 21.56 -1.92 0.36
N ILE A 104 22.30 -2.91 -0.14
CA ILE A 104 23.70 -3.17 0.19
C ILE A 104 24.58 -2.01 -0.27
N LEU A 105 24.54 -1.64 -1.56
CA LEU A 105 25.33 -0.53 -2.12
C LEU A 105 25.06 0.80 -1.40
N ARG A 106 23.81 1.04 -0.97
CA ARG A 106 23.43 2.19 -0.14
C ARG A 106 23.98 2.12 1.28
N GLN A 107 24.06 0.93 1.89
CA GLN A 107 24.68 0.75 3.21
C GLN A 107 26.19 0.96 3.14
N GLU A 108 26.87 0.34 2.16
CA GLU A 108 28.29 0.51 1.86
C GLU A 108 28.63 2.00 1.64
N ALA A 109 27.90 2.70 0.77
CA ALA A 109 28.10 4.12 0.51
C ALA A 109 27.87 5.03 1.73
N ASN A 110 27.05 4.61 2.70
CA ASN A 110 26.83 5.32 3.96
C ASN A 110 27.78 4.89 5.10
N GLY A 111 28.72 3.97 4.86
CA GLY A 111 29.63 3.43 5.88
C GLY A 111 28.92 2.55 6.93
N SER A 112 27.78 1.95 6.57
CA SER A 112 27.01 1.04 7.44
C SER A 112 27.40 -0.42 7.18
N GLY A 113 27.51 -1.22 8.24
CA GLY A 113 28.06 -2.59 8.21
C GLY A 113 27.33 -3.60 7.33
N ALA A 114 28.06 -4.67 6.96
CA ALA A 114 27.77 -5.60 5.87
C ALA A 114 26.62 -6.60 6.08
N VAL A 115 25.73 -6.42 7.06
CA VAL A 115 24.74 -7.44 7.50
C VAL A 115 23.76 -7.91 6.40
N LEU A 116 23.50 -7.09 5.37
CA LEU A 116 22.75 -7.54 4.19
C LEU A 116 23.63 -8.22 3.13
N ALA A 117 24.90 -7.83 3.01
CA ALA A 117 25.87 -8.47 2.11
C ALA A 117 26.25 -9.86 2.61
N GLU A 118 26.48 -10.05 3.91
CA GLU A 118 26.67 -11.36 4.56
C GLU A 118 25.53 -12.34 4.20
N LYS A 119 24.28 -11.88 4.30
CA LYS A 119 23.09 -12.68 3.94
C LYS A 119 22.92 -12.94 2.45
N ALA A 120 23.58 -12.15 1.61
CA ALA A 120 23.59 -12.28 0.15
C ALA A 120 24.92 -12.85 -0.40
N ALA A 121 25.87 -13.25 0.46
CA ALA A 121 27.21 -13.66 0.05
C ALA A 121 27.19 -14.90 -0.86
N ASN A 122 26.24 -15.81 -0.63
CA ASN A 122 25.99 -16.98 -1.46
C ASN A 122 25.33 -16.66 -2.82
N GLY A 123 25.02 -15.38 -3.10
CA GLY A 123 24.32 -14.93 -4.30
C GLY A 123 22.79 -15.00 -4.20
N PHE A 124 22.15 -14.81 -5.35
CA PHE A 124 20.69 -14.86 -5.51
C PHE A 124 20.32 -16.03 -6.42
N ASN A 125 19.71 -17.06 -5.84
CA ASN A 125 19.16 -18.18 -6.58
C ASN A 125 17.84 -17.77 -7.26
N ILE A 126 17.81 -17.84 -8.60
CA ILE A 126 16.67 -17.47 -9.46
C ILE A 126 16.17 -18.73 -10.17
N LYS A 127 14.88 -19.06 -10.01
CA LYS A 127 14.25 -20.25 -10.60
C LYS A 127 13.06 -19.87 -11.48
N TRP A 128 12.99 -20.38 -12.71
CA TRP A 128 11.85 -20.16 -13.60
C TRP A 128 11.69 -21.32 -14.60
N GLY A 129 10.49 -21.91 -14.65
CA GLY A 129 10.28 -23.17 -15.36
C GLY A 129 11.20 -24.28 -14.86
N ASN A 130 11.91 -24.93 -15.78
CA ASN A 130 12.98 -25.91 -15.50
C ASN A 130 14.39 -25.27 -15.36
N LYS A 131 14.53 -23.93 -15.34
CA LYS A 131 15.82 -23.23 -15.25
C LYS A 131 16.10 -22.78 -13.82
N GLU A 132 17.35 -22.89 -13.39
CA GLU A 132 17.87 -22.39 -12.12
C GLU A 132 19.27 -21.80 -12.33
N ILE A 133 19.48 -20.55 -11.90
CA ILE A 133 20.77 -19.85 -11.99
C ILE A 133 21.02 -19.08 -10.68
N ASN A 134 22.25 -19.16 -10.17
CA ASN A 134 22.70 -18.33 -9.04
C ASN A 134 23.42 -17.08 -9.55
N LEU A 135 22.95 -15.89 -9.17
CA LEU A 135 23.57 -14.60 -9.49
C LEU A 135 24.49 -14.18 -8.34
N SER A 136 25.81 -14.12 -8.56
CA SER A 136 26.75 -13.70 -7.52
C SER A 136 26.58 -12.23 -7.13
N LEU A 137 26.77 -11.93 -5.84
CA LEU A 137 26.56 -10.58 -5.29
C LEU A 137 27.47 -9.54 -5.95
N GLU A 138 28.73 -9.86 -6.24
CA GLU A 138 29.66 -8.90 -6.84
C GLU A 138 29.36 -8.60 -8.32
N ASN A 139 28.90 -9.60 -9.10
CA ASN A 139 28.39 -9.34 -10.45
C ASN A 139 27.12 -8.46 -10.42
N MET A 140 26.22 -8.69 -9.45
CA MET A 140 25.06 -7.82 -9.22
C MET A 140 25.48 -6.39 -8.83
N LYS A 141 26.43 -6.22 -7.90
CA LYS A 141 26.97 -4.91 -7.50
C LYS A 141 27.60 -4.18 -8.69
N ALA A 142 28.39 -4.87 -9.50
CA ALA A 142 28.98 -4.32 -10.72
C ALA A 142 27.91 -3.86 -11.73
N LEU A 143 26.90 -4.69 -12.03
CA LEU A 143 25.83 -4.35 -12.98
C LEU A 143 24.99 -3.16 -12.48
N LEU A 144 24.63 -3.13 -11.18
CA LEU A 144 23.87 -2.03 -10.61
C LEU A 144 24.67 -0.73 -10.63
N ASN A 145 25.97 -0.75 -10.28
CA ASN A 145 26.85 0.43 -10.29
C ASN A 145 27.06 0.96 -11.71
N GLN A 146 27.42 0.11 -12.68
CA GLN A 146 27.57 0.52 -14.08
C GLN A 146 26.27 1.15 -14.61
N THR A 147 25.13 0.50 -14.35
CA THR A 147 23.82 0.99 -14.83
C THR A 147 23.37 2.26 -14.10
N ALA A 148 23.73 2.46 -12.83
CA ALA A 148 23.47 3.72 -12.12
C ALA A 148 24.29 4.87 -12.70
N ALA A 149 25.56 4.61 -13.04
CA ALA A 149 26.45 5.61 -13.65
C ALA A 149 25.91 6.13 -15.00
N CYS A 150 25.31 5.27 -15.82
CA CYS A 150 24.64 5.66 -17.08
C CYS A 150 23.60 6.78 -16.91
N PHE A 151 22.94 6.87 -15.73
CA PHE A 151 21.86 7.82 -15.47
C PHE A 151 22.22 8.88 -14.40
N GLY A 152 23.51 9.05 -14.11
CA GLY A 152 24.02 9.98 -13.09
C GLY A 152 23.81 9.54 -11.63
N LEU A 153 23.21 8.37 -11.41
CA LEU A 153 22.76 7.86 -10.11
C LEU A 153 23.90 7.18 -9.31
N GLY A 154 25.11 7.71 -9.36
CA GLY A 154 26.25 7.12 -8.64
C GLY A 154 25.99 6.98 -7.14
N TYR A 155 26.31 5.81 -6.57
CA TYR A 155 26.17 5.58 -5.13
C TYR A 155 27.21 6.41 -4.36
N LYS A 156 26.71 7.30 -3.49
CA LYS A 156 27.48 8.25 -2.68
C LYS A 156 26.91 8.29 -1.25
N LYS A 157 27.73 8.73 -0.29
CA LYS A 157 27.28 8.97 1.09
C LYS A 157 26.19 10.05 1.11
N ALA A 158 25.08 9.78 1.80
CA ALA A 158 24.02 10.76 1.96
C ALA A 158 24.48 11.94 2.84
N THR A 159 24.40 13.16 2.31
CA THR A 159 24.59 14.41 3.08
C THR A 159 23.28 14.87 3.72
N SER A 160 22.13 14.57 3.10
CA SER A 160 20.81 14.56 3.71
C SER A 160 19.94 13.47 3.08
N ASP A 161 18.80 13.16 3.71
CA ASP A 161 17.80 12.23 3.13
C ASP A 161 17.15 12.80 1.86
N GLU A 162 17.12 14.13 1.71
CA GLU A 162 16.46 14.83 0.60
C GLU A 162 17.37 14.99 -0.64
N THR A 163 18.70 14.96 -0.49
CA THR A 163 19.67 15.13 -1.60
C THR A 163 20.04 13.83 -2.32
N THR A 164 19.46 12.68 -1.95
CA THR A 164 19.83 11.38 -2.55
C THR A 164 18.66 10.69 -3.27
N TRP A 165 18.95 10.21 -4.49
CA TRP A 165 18.00 9.47 -5.33
C TRP A 165 17.47 8.18 -4.69
N TYR A 166 18.12 7.67 -3.64
CA TYR A 166 17.69 6.52 -2.84
C TYR A 166 16.26 6.68 -2.28
N SER A 167 15.90 7.90 -1.86
CA SER A 167 14.56 8.24 -1.34
C SER A 167 13.47 8.07 -2.40
N THR A 168 13.84 8.24 -3.68
CA THR A 168 12.97 8.08 -4.84
C THR A 168 12.96 6.63 -5.35
N ALA A 169 14.10 5.94 -5.36
CA ALA A 169 14.20 4.55 -5.80
C ALA A 169 13.53 3.53 -4.85
N ALA A 170 13.70 3.69 -3.53
CA ALA A 170 13.19 2.70 -2.57
C ALA A 170 11.66 2.49 -2.64
N PRO A 171 10.81 3.54 -2.80
CA PRO A 171 9.38 3.36 -3.07
C PRO A 171 9.08 2.61 -4.38
N TYR A 172 9.73 2.94 -5.51
CA TYR A 172 9.48 2.24 -6.78
C TYR A 172 9.85 0.76 -6.70
N LEU A 173 11.03 0.43 -6.17
CA LEU A 173 11.46 -0.95 -5.92
C LEU A 173 10.47 -1.68 -4.99
N THR A 174 9.97 -1.00 -3.96
CA THR A 174 8.97 -1.56 -3.03
C THR A 174 7.61 -1.82 -3.70
N PHE A 175 7.16 -0.96 -4.62
CA PHE A 175 5.93 -1.21 -5.38
C PHE A 175 6.10 -2.39 -6.36
N LEU A 176 7.25 -2.49 -7.04
CA LEU A 176 7.57 -3.58 -7.99
C LEU A 176 7.61 -4.96 -7.30
N ILE A 177 8.27 -5.07 -6.15
CA ILE A 177 8.28 -6.32 -5.35
C ILE A 177 6.96 -6.53 -4.61
N GLY A 178 6.24 -5.45 -4.32
CA GLY A 178 4.94 -5.44 -3.64
C GLY A 178 3.86 -6.22 -4.38
N PHE A 179 3.94 -6.34 -5.72
CA PHE A 179 3.06 -7.22 -6.51
C PHE A 179 3.06 -8.66 -5.98
N ASN A 180 4.24 -9.27 -5.82
CA ASN A 180 4.38 -10.65 -5.32
C ASN A 180 3.88 -10.75 -3.87
N GLN A 181 4.08 -9.70 -3.06
CA GLN A 181 3.60 -9.68 -1.68
C GLN A 181 2.07 -9.58 -1.60
N ARG A 182 1.42 -8.71 -2.38
CA ARG A 182 -0.05 -8.70 -2.48
C ARG A 182 -0.60 -10.01 -3.04
N LEU A 183 0.07 -10.65 -4.00
CA LEU A 183 -0.32 -11.98 -4.48
C LEU A 183 -0.25 -13.03 -3.34
N LYS A 184 0.77 -12.95 -2.48
CA LYS A 184 0.86 -13.77 -1.26
C LYS A 184 -0.23 -13.42 -0.23
N GLU A 185 -0.65 -12.16 -0.10
CA GLU A 185 -1.74 -11.74 0.81
C GLU A 185 -3.13 -12.12 0.29
N ILE A 186 -3.37 -12.03 -1.02
CA ILE A 186 -4.57 -12.55 -1.68
C ILE A 186 -4.70 -14.04 -1.42
N ARG A 187 -3.60 -14.80 -1.43
CA ARG A 187 -3.61 -16.23 -1.08
C ARG A 187 -3.76 -16.48 0.42
N ALA A 188 -2.86 -15.98 1.26
CA ALA A 188 -2.84 -16.24 2.71
C ALA A 188 -4.02 -15.61 3.49
N GLY A 189 -4.55 -14.48 3.00
CA GLY A 189 -5.57 -13.68 3.66
C GLY A 189 -5.00 -12.60 4.56
N HIS A 190 -5.66 -11.43 4.55
CA HIS A 190 -5.25 -10.23 5.30
C HIS A 190 -5.58 -10.30 6.81
N THR A 191 -5.84 -11.50 7.35
CA THR A 191 -6.08 -11.77 8.77
C THR A 191 -4.88 -12.39 9.48
N MET A 192 -3.83 -12.77 8.75
CA MET A 192 -2.68 -13.51 9.27
C MET A 192 -1.40 -12.71 9.08
N LEU A 193 -0.60 -12.56 10.15
CA LEU A 193 0.74 -12.01 10.03
C LEU A 193 1.70 -13.11 9.56
N ALA A 194 2.48 -12.82 8.52
CA ALA A 194 3.58 -13.68 8.13
C ALA A 194 4.69 -13.64 9.19
N MET A 195 5.08 -14.82 9.67
CA MET A 195 6.25 -15.01 10.51
C MET A 195 7.55 -14.96 9.69
N PRO A 196 8.73 -14.82 10.34
CA PRO A 196 10.03 -14.98 9.67
C PRO A 196 10.12 -16.32 8.92
N GLU A 197 10.92 -16.36 7.85
CA GLU A 197 11.05 -17.58 7.02
C GLU A 197 11.65 -18.76 7.81
N ASN A 198 12.44 -18.46 8.85
CA ASN A 198 12.99 -19.42 9.81
C ASN A 198 11.92 -20.16 10.64
N THR A 199 10.69 -19.62 10.73
CA THR A 199 9.58 -20.27 11.46
C THR A 199 9.09 -21.50 10.68
N PRO A 200 8.85 -22.65 11.34
CA PRO A 200 8.39 -23.88 10.68
C PRO A 200 7.10 -23.67 9.88
N ALA A 201 6.92 -24.39 8.77
CA ALA A 201 5.83 -24.12 7.82
C ALA A 201 4.43 -24.16 8.44
N ALA A 202 4.18 -25.07 9.39
CA ALA A 202 2.92 -25.16 10.15
C ALA A 202 2.66 -23.93 11.06
N GLU A 203 3.72 -23.18 11.40
CA GLU A 203 3.67 -22.07 12.33
C GLU A 203 3.75 -20.69 11.65
N ARG A 204 4.00 -20.63 10.34
CA ARG A 204 4.28 -19.38 9.59
C ARG A 204 3.15 -18.35 9.61
N TYR A 205 1.96 -18.73 10.09
CA TYR A 205 0.77 -17.90 10.23
C TYR A 205 0.19 -17.91 11.66
N LYS A 206 0.99 -18.17 12.71
CA LYS A 206 0.49 -18.27 14.11
C LYS A 206 -0.25 -17.02 14.62
N TYR A 207 0.17 -15.81 14.25
CA TYR A 207 -0.48 -14.59 14.74
C TYR A 207 -1.62 -14.13 13.81
N ASN A 208 -2.85 -14.38 14.24
CA ASN A 208 -4.05 -13.78 13.69
C ASN A 208 -4.21 -12.32 14.17
N ILE A 209 -4.82 -11.45 13.35
CA ILE A 209 -5.10 -10.04 13.71
C ILE A 209 -5.96 -9.87 14.98
N ARG A 210 -6.68 -10.93 15.42
CA ARG A 210 -7.37 -10.98 16.73
C ARG A 210 -6.44 -10.75 17.93
N TYR A 211 -5.16 -11.13 17.84
CA TYR A 211 -4.16 -10.81 18.86
C TYR A 211 -3.95 -9.29 19.04
N TYR A 212 -4.33 -8.50 18.03
CA TYR A 212 -4.26 -7.04 18.03
C TYR A 212 -5.63 -6.36 18.21
N GLY A 213 -6.64 -7.10 18.72
CA GLY A 213 -8.01 -6.61 18.93
C GLY A 213 -8.92 -6.64 17.69
N PHE A 214 -8.39 -6.97 16.50
CA PHE A 214 -9.17 -6.94 15.27
C PHE A 214 -9.83 -8.28 14.95
N ASN A 215 -11.16 -8.31 14.78
CA ASN A 215 -11.85 -9.45 14.17
C ASN A 215 -11.72 -9.47 12.62
N GLN A 216 -12.33 -10.47 11.97
CA GLN A 216 -12.20 -10.73 10.52
C GLN A 216 -12.77 -9.63 9.60
N ALA A 217 -13.74 -8.82 10.04
CA ALA A 217 -14.29 -7.72 9.25
C ALA A 217 -13.22 -6.67 8.91
N HIS A 218 -12.27 -6.45 9.81
CA HIS A 218 -11.15 -5.53 9.64
C HIS A 218 -10.13 -5.94 8.58
N SER A 219 -10.24 -7.12 7.97
CA SER A 219 -9.29 -7.59 6.94
C SER A 219 -9.17 -6.65 5.74
N VAL A 220 -10.20 -5.85 5.43
CA VAL A 220 -10.15 -4.79 4.40
C VAL A 220 -9.25 -3.59 4.76
N LEU A 221 -8.87 -3.46 6.04
CA LEU A 221 -7.98 -2.43 6.58
C LEU A 221 -6.52 -2.90 6.73
N MET A 222 -6.20 -4.10 6.22
CA MET A 222 -4.93 -4.81 6.47
C MET A 222 -4.07 -5.00 5.20
N ASP A 223 -4.20 -4.10 4.20
CA ASP A 223 -3.29 -4.07 3.04
C ASP A 223 -1.83 -3.95 3.54
N GLY A 224 -0.96 -4.80 3.01
CA GLY A 224 0.44 -4.89 3.39
C GLY A 224 0.73 -5.49 4.77
N ILE A 225 -0.22 -6.15 5.45
CA ILE A 225 -0.01 -6.73 6.80
C ILE A 225 1.12 -7.78 6.84
N SER A 226 1.32 -8.56 5.78
CA SER A 226 2.40 -9.54 5.64
C SER A 226 3.75 -8.94 5.24
N PHE A 227 3.78 -7.68 4.79
CA PHE A 227 5.00 -7.10 4.23
C PHE A 227 6.10 -7.04 5.29
N ALA A 228 7.34 -7.29 4.88
CA ALA A 228 8.50 -7.17 5.75
C ALA A 228 8.71 -5.71 6.21
N PRO A 229 9.26 -5.46 7.42
CA PRO A 229 9.21 -4.14 8.07
C PRO A 229 9.90 -3.01 7.29
N GLU A 230 10.98 -3.33 6.56
CA GLU A 230 11.72 -2.40 5.71
C GLU A 230 10.86 -1.90 4.54
N LYS A 231 10.13 -2.81 3.87
CA LYS A 231 9.22 -2.48 2.77
C LYS A 231 8.02 -1.67 3.28
N LYS A 232 7.40 -2.09 4.39
CA LYS A 232 6.36 -1.29 5.07
C LYS A 232 6.82 0.14 5.32
N SER A 233 8.08 0.35 5.71
CA SER A 233 8.62 1.69 5.96
C SER A 233 8.68 2.56 4.70
N SER A 234 8.96 2.00 3.53
CA SER A 234 9.02 2.73 2.26
C SER A 234 7.66 3.05 1.66
N ILE A 235 6.58 2.36 2.08
CA ILE A 235 5.21 2.54 1.57
C ILE A 235 4.18 2.87 2.67
N GLY A 236 4.58 3.43 3.81
CA GLY A 236 3.70 3.70 4.97
C GLY A 236 2.52 4.66 4.73
N GLN A 237 2.40 5.25 3.54
CA GLN A 237 1.21 6.00 3.11
C GLN A 237 0.17 5.14 2.37
N SER A 238 0.56 3.93 1.96
CA SER A 238 -0.18 2.97 1.15
C SER A 238 -0.22 1.58 1.79
N LEU A 239 -0.14 1.52 3.13
CA LEU A 239 -0.56 0.39 3.94
C LEU A 239 -1.99 0.65 4.42
N GLY A 240 -2.73 -0.40 4.74
CA GLY A 240 -4.02 -0.25 5.42
C GLY A 240 -3.86 0.30 6.85
N VAL A 241 -4.84 1.09 7.31
CA VAL A 241 -4.81 1.71 8.65
C VAL A 241 -4.68 0.70 9.80
N GLY A 242 -5.25 -0.51 9.66
CA GLY A 242 -5.07 -1.61 10.62
C GLY A 242 -3.62 -2.10 10.67
N THR A 243 -2.97 -2.24 9.51
CA THR A 243 -1.53 -2.53 9.42
C THR A 243 -0.70 -1.46 10.15
N ALA A 244 -1.05 -0.17 9.98
CA ALA A 244 -0.36 0.95 10.62
C ALA A 244 -0.53 0.96 12.16
N LEU A 245 -1.74 0.72 12.67
CA LEU A 245 -2.02 0.56 14.11
C LEU A 245 -1.19 -0.58 14.71
N ILE A 246 -1.12 -1.73 14.04
CA ILE A 246 -0.27 -2.85 14.44
C ILE A 246 1.23 -2.47 14.42
N GLN A 247 1.67 -1.60 13.49
CA GLN A 247 3.06 -1.12 13.52
C GLN A 247 3.35 -0.16 14.69
N ILE A 248 2.39 0.67 15.13
CA ILE A 248 2.57 1.48 16.36
C ILE A 248 2.81 0.54 17.55
N PHE A 249 1.91 -0.43 17.78
CA PHE A 249 2.05 -1.39 18.88
C PHE A 249 3.36 -2.18 18.82
N LYS A 250 3.72 -2.72 17.64
CA LYS A 250 4.99 -3.47 17.45
C LYS A 250 6.26 -2.60 17.45
N THR A 251 6.15 -1.28 17.56
CA THR A 251 7.30 -0.36 17.69
C THR A 251 7.23 0.54 18.92
N LYS A 252 6.36 0.24 19.89
CA LYS A 252 6.22 1.02 21.15
C LYS A 252 7.57 1.18 21.88
N ASP A 253 8.35 0.10 21.95
CA ASP A 253 9.64 0.01 22.63
C ASP A 253 10.81 0.56 21.78
N GLN A 254 10.55 1.03 20.55
CA GLN A 254 11.57 1.58 19.66
C GLN A 254 11.72 3.11 19.81
N PRO A 255 12.91 3.67 19.51
CA PRO A 255 13.14 5.12 19.50
C PRO A 255 12.09 5.91 18.70
N HIS A 256 11.73 7.10 19.19
CA HIS A 256 10.59 7.89 18.71
C HIS A 256 10.51 8.02 17.17
N ARG A 257 11.66 8.23 16.50
CA ARG A 257 11.74 8.33 15.02
C ARG A 257 11.11 7.15 14.27
N PHE A 258 11.16 5.94 14.82
CA PHE A 258 10.62 4.75 14.16
C PHE A 258 9.11 4.58 14.34
N ARG A 259 8.57 4.99 15.49
CA ARG A 259 7.13 4.96 15.78
C ARG A 259 6.37 6.18 15.24
N LYS A 260 7.00 7.36 15.18
CA LYS A 260 6.37 8.61 14.70
C LYS A 260 5.75 8.45 13.30
N LYS A 261 6.45 7.82 12.35
CA LYS A 261 5.94 7.60 10.98
C LYS A 261 4.64 6.79 10.92
N TRP A 262 4.38 5.94 11.91
CA TRP A 262 3.14 5.15 12.02
C TRP A 262 2.02 5.95 12.68
N ILE A 263 2.35 6.77 13.70
CA ILE A 263 1.44 7.77 14.27
C ILE A 263 0.98 8.74 13.16
N ASP A 264 1.94 9.31 12.41
CA ASP A 264 1.69 10.21 11.27
C ASP A 264 0.77 9.54 10.22
N ALA A 265 0.90 8.23 10.01
CA ALA A 265 0.06 7.48 9.09
C ALA A 265 -1.37 7.28 9.61
N VAL A 266 -1.54 6.89 10.87
CA VAL A 266 -2.87 6.73 11.51
C VAL A 266 -3.59 8.07 11.63
N VAL A 267 -2.90 9.13 12.06
CA VAL A 267 -3.45 10.49 12.19
C VAL A 267 -3.86 11.06 10.82
N ARG A 268 -3.13 10.77 9.74
CA ARG A 268 -3.54 11.11 8.37
C ARG A 268 -4.78 10.34 7.95
N ASP A 269 -4.77 9.01 8.11
CA ASP A 269 -5.81 8.12 7.61
C ASP A 269 -7.12 8.24 8.40
N LEU A 270 -7.06 8.74 9.63
CA LEU A 270 -8.20 8.95 10.53
C LEU A 270 -8.33 10.40 11.02
N LYS A 271 -7.83 11.43 10.28
CA LYS A 271 -7.92 12.89 10.61
C LYS A 271 -9.36 13.40 10.90
N HIS A 272 -10.38 12.60 10.60
CA HIS A 272 -11.79 12.92 10.84
C HIS A 272 -12.28 12.45 12.23
N ILE A 273 -11.54 11.57 12.91
CA ILE A 273 -11.81 11.12 14.28
C ILE A 273 -11.22 12.14 15.27
N PRO A 274 -11.96 12.59 16.31
CA PRO A 274 -11.42 13.44 17.37
C PRO A 274 -10.28 12.77 18.14
N GLU A 275 -9.29 13.54 18.61
CA GLU A 275 -8.22 13.07 19.50
C GLU A 275 -7.40 11.87 18.97
N ILE A 276 -7.39 11.68 17.65
CA ILE A 276 -6.78 10.53 16.96
C ILE A 276 -5.27 10.38 17.24
N ASP A 277 -4.58 11.49 17.44
CA ASP A 277 -3.18 11.55 17.86
C ASP A 277 -3.01 11.01 19.29
N LYS A 278 -3.86 11.44 20.23
CA LYS A 278 -3.85 10.96 21.63
C LYS A 278 -4.22 9.48 21.71
N MET A 279 -5.16 9.02 20.89
CA MET A 279 -5.48 7.59 20.72
C MET A 279 -4.24 6.82 20.24
N ALA A 280 -3.55 7.30 19.20
CA ALA A 280 -2.34 6.68 18.69
C ALA A 280 -1.18 6.67 19.72
N HIS A 281 -1.07 7.69 20.57
CA HIS A 281 -0.15 7.71 21.70
C HIS A 281 -0.53 6.72 22.81
N CYS A 282 -1.83 6.50 23.08
CA CYS A 282 -2.27 5.49 24.05
C CYS A 282 -1.84 4.07 23.67
N ILE A 283 -1.70 3.75 22.37
CA ILE A 283 -1.24 2.44 21.89
C ILE A 283 0.21 2.12 22.34
N ILE A 284 1.02 3.15 22.61
CA ILE A 284 2.41 3.00 23.04
C ILE A 284 2.51 2.74 24.55
N HIS A 285 1.64 3.38 25.34
CA HIS A 285 1.78 3.49 26.80
C HIS A 285 0.69 2.79 27.63
N GLY A 286 -0.42 2.37 27.01
CA GLY A 286 -1.53 1.71 27.71
C GLY A 286 -1.27 0.25 28.07
N ALA A 287 -2.04 -0.27 29.02
CA ALA A 287 -2.08 -1.69 29.33
C ALA A 287 -2.54 -2.51 28.10
N HIS A 288 -2.07 -3.75 27.97
CA HIS A 288 -2.26 -4.54 26.74
C HIS A 288 -3.73 -4.65 26.33
N GLU A 289 -4.60 -5.06 27.25
CA GLU A 289 -6.04 -5.27 27.03
C GLU A 289 -6.75 -3.97 26.59
N ASP A 290 -6.52 -2.86 27.30
CA ASP A 290 -7.01 -1.52 26.95
C ASP A 290 -6.57 -1.09 25.55
N VAL A 291 -5.34 -1.41 25.15
CA VAL A 291 -4.81 -1.09 23.83
C VAL A 291 -5.40 -1.99 22.74
N MET A 292 -5.66 -3.27 23.02
CA MET A 292 -6.36 -4.15 22.07
C MET A 292 -7.80 -3.72 21.88
N ALA A 293 -8.50 -3.35 22.96
CA ALA A 293 -9.83 -2.76 22.93
C ALA A 293 -9.87 -1.48 22.09
N LEU A 294 -8.94 -0.55 22.34
CA LEU A 294 -8.83 0.69 21.58
C LEU A 294 -8.52 0.42 20.10
N MET A 295 -7.55 -0.44 19.78
CA MET A 295 -7.20 -0.77 18.40
C MET A 295 -8.37 -1.43 17.64
N GLY A 296 -9.06 -2.37 18.28
CA GLY A 296 -10.28 -2.97 17.74
C GLY A 296 -11.37 -1.94 17.45
N LYS A 297 -11.63 -1.01 18.39
CA LYS A 297 -12.65 0.05 18.20
C LYS A 297 -12.23 1.16 17.23
N MET A 298 -10.93 1.41 17.06
CA MET A 298 -10.42 2.24 15.95
C MET A 298 -10.58 1.52 14.60
N GLY A 299 -10.50 0.18 14.59
CA GLY A 299 -10.90 -0.66 13.46
C GLY A 299 -12.38 -0.52 13.13
N ASP A 300 -13.27 -0.72 14.11
CA ASP A 300 -14.72 -0.54 13.93
C ASP A 300 -15.02 0.87 13.42
N ALA A 301 -14.40 1.90 14.00
CA ALA A 301 -14.57 3.29 13.56
C ALA A 301 -14.06 3.53 12.13
N ALA A 302 -13.02 2.84 11.66
CA ALA A 302 -12.53 2.93 10.29
C ALA A 302 -13.39 2.16 9.27
N LEU A 303 -14.14 1.14 9.71
CA LEU A 303 -15.21 0.48 8.94
C LEU A 303 -16.54 1.26 8.99
N ALA A 304 -16.76 2.04 10.06
CA ALA A 304 -17.96 2.83 10.27
C ALA A 304 -17.88 4.24 9.68
N LEU A 305 -16.69 4.85 9.60
CA LEU A 305 -16.53 6.25 9.20
C LEU A 305 -15.60 6.42 7.98
N GLY A 306 -15.14 5.30 7.44
CA GLY A 306 -14.13 5.22 6.41
C GLY A 306 -12.73 5.57 6.92
N ASN A 307 -11.78 5.58 6.00
CA ASN A 307 -10.38 5.97 6.25
C ASN A 307 -9.86 6.78 5.06
N ARG A 308 -8.59 7.25 5.12
CA ARG A 308 -7.93 8.00 4.03
C ARG A 308 -6.70 7.28 3.45
N SER A 309 -6.55 5.97 3.66
CA SER A 309 -5.39 5.21 3.19
C SER A 309 -5.23 5.31 1.66
N ILE A 310 -3.99 5.41 1.17
CA ILE A 310 -3.72 5.76 -0.23
C ILE A 310 -3.50 4.50 -1.07
N HIS A 311 -4.52 4.10 -1.83
CA HIS A 311 -4.44 2.99 -2.76
C HIS A 311 -3.57 3.32 -3.98
N ARG A 312 -2.78 2.34 -4.40
CA ARG A 312 -1.78 2.44 -5.48
C ARG A 312 -1.67 1.12 -6.24
N ALA A 313 -1.49 1.22 -7.55
CA ALA A 313 -1.16 0.10 -8.43
C ALA A 313 0.31 -0.35 -8.23
N TYR A 314 0.50 -1.63 -7.92
CA TYR A 314 1.78 -2.29 -7.75
C TYR A 314 2.08 -3.10 -9.02
N PHE A 315 2.50 -2.38 -10.06
CA PHE A 315 2.88 -3.00 -11.33
C PHE A 315 4.13 -3.88 -11.17
N PRO A 316 4.14 -5.14 -11.64
CA PRO A 316 5.37 -5.91 -11.79
C PRO A 316 6.24 -5.33 -12.92
N ILE A 317 7.54 -5.65 -12.93
CA ILE A 317 8.51 -5.01 -13.82
C ILE A 317 8.21 -5.15 -15.32
N SER A 318 7.56 -6.24 -15.73
CA SER A 318 7.10 -6.49 -17.09
C SER A 318 6.30 -5.31 -17.67
N PHE A 319 5.48 -4.66 -16.83
CA PHE A 319 4.68 -3.50 -17.21
C PHE A 319 5.56 -2.28 -17.51
N LEU A 320 6.56 -2.01 -16.68
CA LEU A 320 7.47 -0.88 -16.89
C LEU A 320 8.39 -1.12 -18.10
N ILE A 321 8.83 -2.36 -18.32
CA ILE A 321 9.60 -2.74 -19.53
C ILE A 321 8.74 -2.54 -20.78
N ALA A 322 7.48 -2.95 -20.77
CA ALA A 322 6.56 -2.76 -21.89
C ALA A 322 6.22 -1.28 -22.13
N SER A 323 5.88 -0.54 -21.07
CA SER A 323 5.22 0.76 -21.17
C SER A 323 6.15 1.96 -21.15
N LEU A 324 7.40 1.84 -20.69
CA LEU A 324 8.35 2.97 -20.57
C LEU A 324 9.41 2.99 -21.67
N PHE A 325 9.72 1.84 -22.28
CA PHE A 325 10.76 1.67 -23.31
C PHE A 325 10.12 1.18 -24.62
N THR A 326 10.67 1.60 -25.76
CA THR A 326 10.39 1.03 -27.09
C THR A 326 11.16 -0.28 -27.31
N ASP A 327 10.93 -1.01 -28.40
CA ASP A 327 11.73 -2.20 -28.72
C ASP A 327 13.19 -1.88 -29.06
N ASP A 328 13.42 -0.73 -29.72
CA ASP A 328 14.76 -0.17 -29.96
C ASP A 328 15.48 0.18 -28.63
N ASP A 329 14.77 0.78 -27.66
CA ASP A 329 15.30 0.99 -26.31
C ASP A 329 15.61 -0.34 -25.59
N ARG A 330 14.74 -1.35 -25.75
CA ARG A 330 14.93 -2.69 -25.15
C ARG A 330 16.18 -3.38 -25.69
N GLU A 331 16.46 -3.26 -26.98
CA GLU A 331 17.67 -3.81 -27.60
C GLU A 331 18.93 -3.03 -27.20
N LYS A 332 18.91 -1.69 -27.31
CA LYS A 332 20.06 -0.82 -26.98
C LYS A 332 20.47 -0.91 -25.51
N ALA A 333 19.53 -1.09 -24.59
CA ALA A 333 19.82 -1.33 -23.16
C ALA A 333 20.72 -2.56 -22.92
N CYS A 334 20.71 -3.54 -23.82
CA CYS A 334 21.39 -4.82 -23.73
C CYS A 334 22.73 -4.90 -24.48
N VAL A 335 23.30 -3.77 -24.93
CA VAL A 335 24.60 -3.71 -25.62
C VAL A 335 25.76 -3.88 -24.62
N LEU A 336 26.60 -4.89 -24.87
CA LEU A 336 27.88 -5.11 -24.19
C LEU A 336 29.01 -4.44 -24.99
N VAL A 337 29.88 -3.71 -24.30
CA VAL A 337 31.05 -3.05 -24.89
C VAL A 337 32.31 -3.90 -24.74
N THR A 338 32.43 -4.66 -23.65
CA THR A 338 33.50 -5.65 -23.47
C THR A 338 32.92 -6.91 -22.85
N PRO A 339 33.07 -8.09 -23.47
CA PRO A 339 32.70 -9.36 -22.87
C PRO A 339 33.41 -9.57 -21.53
N GLY A 340 32.71 -10.18 -20.57
CA GLY A 340 33.33 -10.57 -19.30
C GLY A 340 34.31 -11.72 -19.50
N LYS A 341 35.47 -11.62 -18.84
CA LYS A 341 36.38 -12.75 -18.64
C LYS A 341 35.94 -13.54 -17.40
N ASP A 342 36.29 -14.82 -17.37
CA ASP A 342 36.36 -15.65 -16.15
C ASP A 342 35.09 -15.65 -15.26
N GLY A 343 33.91 -15.59 -15.89
CA GLY A 343 32.60 -15.60 -15.21
C GLY A 343 32.04 -14.22 -14.83
N GLY A 344 32.76 -13.14 -15.12
CA GLY A 344 32.23 -11.77 -15.03
C GLY A 344 31.17 -11.50 -16.10
N TRP A 345 30.29 -10.52 -15.87
CA TRP A 345 29.25 -10.12 -16.85
C TRP A 345 29.69 -9.07 -17.89
N GLY A 346 30.93 -8.59 -17.81
CA GLY A 346 31.51 -7.62 -18.75
C GLY A 346 31.19 -6.16 -18.43
N THR A 347 31.43 -5.30 -19.42
CA THR A 347 31.07 -3.88 -19.37
C THR A 347 29.88 -3.61 -20.30
N TRP A 348 28.88 -2.91 -19.78
CA TRP A 348 27.70 -2.50 -20.54
C TRP A 348 27.90 -1.11 -21.13
N GLY A 349 27.29 -0.85 -22.30
CA GLY A 349 27.35 0.46 -22.93
C GLY A 349 26.70 1.55 -22.08
N SER A 350 27.16 2.79 -22.26
CA SER A 350 26.34 3.94 -21.91
C SER A 350 25.12 3.98 -22.83
N PHE A 351 23.96 4.29 -22.26
CA PHE A 351 22.68 4.25 -22.95
C PHE A 351 21.73 5.23 -22.28
N ASP A 352 21.21 6.18 -23.06
CA ASP A 352 20.03 6.95 -22.65
C ASP A 352 18.85 6.54 -23.54
N PRO A 353 17.79 5.90 -22.99
CA PRO A 353 16.62 5.53 -23.77
C PRO A 353 15.89 6.76 -24.28
N VAL A 354 15.47 6.69 -25.55
CA VAL A 354 14.48 7.59 -26.13
C VAL A 354 13.19 7.46 -25.34
N GLY A 355 12.75 6.23 -25.05
CA GLY A 355 11.62 5.95 -24.18
C GLY A 355 10.25 6.34 -24.76
N THR A 356 9.20 5.90 -24.06
CA THR A 356 7.82 6.25 -24.41
C THR A 356 7.39 7.59 -23.82
N GLN A 357 6.22 8.07 -24.25
CA GLN A 357 5.59 9.27 -23.68
C GLN A 357 5.37 9.18 -22.16
N LEU A 358 5.16 7.98 -21.59
CA LEU A 358 5.00 7.80 -20.14
C LEU A 358 6.24 8.17 -19.34
N LEU A 359 7.42 7.90 -19.91
CA LEU A 359 8.71 8.21 -19.32
C LEU A 359 9.02 9.70 -19.51
N ASN A 360 8.98 10.17 -20.76
CA ASN A 360 9.47 11.50 -21.14
C ASN A 360 8.57 12.64 -20.67
N LYS A 361 7.25 12.46 -20.68
CA LYS A 361 6.30 13.46 -20.16
C LYS A 361 6.15 13.38 -18.63
N GLY A 362 6.97 12.55 -17.96
CA GLY A 362 6.91 12.30 -16.51
C GLY A 362 5.59 11.66 -16.04
N PHE A 363 4.77 11.15 -16.95
CA PHE A 363 3.35 10.86 -16.73
C PHE A 363 3.09 9.58 -15.93
N PHE A 364 4.06 8.66 -15.86
CA PHE A 364 3.93 7.42 -15.08
C PHE A 364 3.54 7.67 -13.62
N SER A 365 2.49 6.99 -13.15
CA SER A 365 1.94 7.09 -11.80
C SER A 365 1.36 5.75 -11.34
N GLN A 366 1.27 5.53 -10.03
CA GLN A 366 0.55 4.36 -9.47
C GLN A 366 -0.95 4.61 -9.27
N SER A 367 -1.54 5.67 -9.85
CA SER A 367 -2.98 5.97 -9.74
C SER A 367 -3.42 6.95 -10.83
N GLY A 368 -4.65 6.79 -11.34
CA GLY A 368 -5.21 7.66 -12.38
C GLY A 368 -4.60 7.43 -13.77
N PRO A 369 -4.65 8.43 -14.67
CA PRO A 369 -4.27 8.31 -16.08
C PRO A 369 -2.98 7.53 -16.37
N GLY A 370 -1.86 7.88 -15.72
CA GLY A 370 -0.56 7.22 -15.94
C GLY A 370 -0.50 5.76 -15.50
N ALA A 371 -1.41 5.32 -14.62
CA ALA A 371 -1.56 3.93 -14.23
C ALA A 371 -2.34 3.13 -15.28
N TYR A 372 -3.45 3.67 -15.81
CA TYR A 372 -4.21 2.99 -16.86
C TYR A 372 -3.43 2.90 -18.16
N GLU A 373 -2.67 3.93 -18.52
CA GLU A 373 -1.85 3.89 -19.74
C GLU A 373 -0.65 2.94 -19.60
N CYS A 374 -0.02 2.87 -18.41
CA CYS A 374 0.99 1.86 -18.12
C CYS A 374 0.39 0.44 -18.22
N TYR A 375 -0.80 0.23 -17.67
CA TYR A 375 -1.52 -1.04 -17.75
C TYR A 375 -1.87 -1.40 -19.20
N ARG A 376 -2.48 -0.46 -19.95
CA ARG A 376 -2.89 -0.63 -21.35
C ARG A 376 -1.70 -1.03 -22.23
N LEU A 377 -0.63 -0.23 -22.26
CA LEU A 377 0.58 -0.53 -23.04
C LEU A 377 1.24 -1.86 -22.63
N ALA A 378 1.11 -2.24 -21.36
CA ALA A 378 1.62 -3.51 -20.86
C ALA A 378 0.73 -4.72 -21.17
N THR A 379 -0.54 -4.54 -21.51
CA THR A 379 -1.48 -5.61 -21.88
C THR A 379 -1.96 -5.52 -23.33
N GLU A 380 -1.39 -4.62 -24.13
CA GLU A 380 -1.69 -4.42 -25.55
C GLU A 380 -0.91 -5.41 -26.45
N GLY A 381 -1.54 -5.78 -27.57
CA GLY A 381 -1.22 -6.99 -28.33
C GLY A 381 -1.74 -8.25 -27.64
N GLU A 382 -1.61 -9.43 -28.28
CA GLU A 382 -2.07 -10.73 -27.73
C GLU A 382 -1.12 -11.28 -26.64
N ARG A 383 -0.62 -10.39 -25.79
CA ARG A 383 0.52 -10.59 -24.89
C ARG A 383 0.11 -11.40 -23.65
N LYS A 384 0.51 -12.68 -23.65
CA LYS A 384 0.32 -13.57 -22.50
C LYS A 384 1.38 -13.34 -21.41
N PHE A 385 0.94 -13.26 -20.16
CA PHE A 385 1.83 -13.26 -18.99
C PHE A 385 2.11 -14.69 -18.52
N LYS A 386 3.26 -14.92 -17.90
CA LYS A 386 3.67 -16.24 -17.38
C LYS A 386 3.83 -16.26 -15.86
N MET A 387 3.40 -17.37 -15.26
CA MET A 387 3.54 -17.71 -13.84
C MET A 387 3.68 -19.25 -13.67
N PRO A 388 4.25 -19.75 -12.56
CA PRO A 388 4.15 -21.16 -12.17
C PRO A 388 2.70 -21.63 -12.07
N LYS A 389 2.40 -22.78 -12.68
CA LYS A 389 1.06 -23.41 -12.79
C LYS A 389 0.56 -23.98 -11.46
N THR A 390 0.20 -23.05 -10.56
CA THR A 390 -0.26 -23.32 -9.19
C THR A 390 -1.79 -23.29 -9.01
N CYS A 391 -2.51 -22.90 -10.06
CA CYS A 391 -3.97 -22.89 -10.19
C CYS A 391 -4.34 -22.76 -11.67
N ASP A 392 -5.64 -22.68 -11.97
CA ASP A 392 -6.13 -22.41 -13.32
C ASP A 392 -5.83 -20.97 -13.77
N ALA A 393 -5.63 -20.79 -15.08
CA ALA A 393 -5.29 -19.49 -15.67
C ALA A 393 -6.31 -18.38 -15.34
N ASP A 394 -7.60 -18.72 -15.22
CA ASP A 394 -8.66 -17.80 -14.81
C ASP A 394 -8.51 -17.28 -13.38
N ILE A 395 -8.11 -18.16 -12.45
CA ILE A 395 -7.86 -17.80 -11.04
C ILE A 395 -6.60 -16.93 -10.97
N MET A 396 -5.55 -17.27 -11.71
CA MET A 396 -4.32 -16.47 -11.77
C MET A 396 -4.57 -15.08 -12.40
N GLN A 397 -5.35 -14.99 -13.47
CA GLN A 397 -5.76 -13.73 -14.09
C GLN A 397 -6.38 -12.78 -13.04
N GLN A 398 -7.36 -13.28 -12.28
CA GLN A 398 -8.05 -12.49 -11.26
C GLN A 398 -7.11 -12.13 -10.10
N ALA A 399 -6.34 -13.09 -9.59
CA ALA A 399 -5.41 -12.87 -8.49
C ALA A 399 -4.28 -11.89 -8.84
N ALA A 400 -3.76 -11.94 -10.08
CA ALA A 400 -2.77 -11.00 -10.59
C ALA A 400 -3.37 -9.58 -10.77
N PHE A 401 -4.60 -9.46 -11.28
CA PHE A 401 -5.29 -8.16 -11.34
C PHE A 401 -5.48 -7.55 -9.94
N HIS A 402 -5.97 -8.34 -8.97
CA HIS A 402 -6.11 -7.90 -7.58
C HIS A 402 -4.76 -7.52 -6.96
N ALA A 403 -3.68 -8.24 -7.28
CA ALA A 403 -2.34 -7.95 -6.76
C ALA A 403 -1.76 -6.64 -7.34
N ILE A 404 -1.98 -6.38 -8.63
CA ILE A 404 -1.62 -5.11 -9.27
C ILE A 404 -2.42 -3.97 -8.64
N TRP A 405 -3.75 -4.01 -8.71
CA TRP A 405 -4.57 -2.85 -8.38
C TRP A 405 -4.89 -2.68 -6.88
N GLY A 406 -4.61 -3.70 -6.06
CA GLY A 406 -4.95 -3.71 -4.63
C GLY A 406 -6.45 -3.92 -4.36
N THR A 407 -7.20 -4.44 -5.33
CA THR A 407 -8.67 -4.52 -5.31
C THR A 407 -9.25 -5.69 -4.51
N PHE A 408 -8.51 -6.25 -3.55
CA PHE A 408 -8.98 -7.37 -2.71
C PHE A 408 -10.11 -6.96 -1.73
N CYS A 409 -10.23 -5.67 -1.45
CA CYS A 409 -11.19 -5.04 -0.53
C CYS A 409 -12.22 -4.15 -1.24
N GLU A 410 -12.24 -4.20 -2.57
CA GLU A 410 -13.19 -3.49 -3.44
C GLU A 410 -14.43 -4.34 -3.72
N ASP A 411 -15.55 -3.68 -4.05
CA ASP A 411 -16.77 -4.37 -4.46
C ASP A 411 -16.58 -5.06 -5.83
N LEU A 412 -16.84 -6.37 -5.89
CA LEU A 412 -16.67 -7.17 -7.10
C LEU A 412 -17.56 -6.70 -8.27
N SER A 413 -18.73 -6.12 -7.98
CA SER A 413 -19.60 -5.53 -9.02
C SER A 413 -18.98 -4.29 -9.67
N ILE A 414 -18.14 -3.54 -8.94
CA ILE A 414 -17.37 -2.42 -9.46
C ILE A 414 -16.25 -2.91 -10.38
N LEU A 415 -15.67 -4.08 -10.11
CA LEU A 415 -14.70 -4.73 -11.01
C LEU A 415 -15.39 -5.20 -12.31
N SER A 416 -16.57 -5.82 -12.21
CA SER A 416 -17.42 -6.16 -13.36
C SER A 416 -17.85 -4.96 -14.21
N PHE A 417 -18.02 -3.79 -13.57
CA PHE A 417 -18.42 -2.54 -14.23
C PHE A 417 -17.24 -1.83 -14.93
N ALA A 418 -16.05 -1.89 -14.33
CA ALA A 418 -14.85 -1.18 -14.80
C ALA A 418 -14.07 -1.96 -15.86
N THR A 419 -14.08 -3.29 -15.78
CA THR A 419 -13.30 -4.18 -16.66
C THR A 419 -14.16 -4.83 -17.74
N GLU A 420 -13.54 -5.60 -18.62
CA GLU A 420 -14.25 -6.42 -19.59
C GLU A 420 -14.95 -7.64 -18.97
N ARG A 421 -14.37 -8.15 -17.87
CA ARG A 421 -14.69 -9.40 -17.19
C ARG A 421 -15.99 -9.27 -16.40
N LYS A 422 -17.04 -9.95 -16.86
CA LYS A 422 -18.41 -9.87 -16.28
C LYS A 422 -18.54 -10.45 -14.87
N GLN A 423 -17.76 -11.48 -14.53
CA GLN A 423 -17.85 -12.21 -13.25
C GLN A 423 -16.49 -12.22 -12.53
N TRP A 424 -16.50 -11.86 -11.25
CA TRP A 424 -15.33 -11.90 -10.38
C TRP A 424 -15.57 -12.87 -9.24
N GLY A 425 -14.62 -13.79 -9.03
CA GLY A 425 -14.64 -14.78 -7.98
C GLY A 425 -14.34 -14.16 -6.62
N ASN A 426 -15.05 -14.62 -5.59
CA ASN A 426 -14.69 -14.30 -4.21
C ASN A 426 -13.51 -15.19 -3.73
N ARG A 427 -12.94 -14.85 -2.57
CA ARG A 427 -11.81 -15.57 -1.95
C ARG A 427 -12.01 -17.10 -1.86
N ALA A 428 -13.24 -17.58 -1.61
CA ALA A 428 -13.52 -19.01 -1.48
C ALA A 428 -13.54 -19.73 -2.83
N SER A 429 -14.00 -19.05 -3.89
CA SER A 429 -14.05 -19.62 -5.25
C SER A 429 -12.68 -19.94 -5.87
N PHE A 430 -11.58 -19.43 -5.30
CA PHE A 430 -10.22 -19.72 -5.76
C PHE A 430 -9.69 -21.09 -5.27
N GLY A 431 -10.38 -21.76 -4.34
CA GLY A 431 -10.11 -23.16 -3.95
C GLY A 431 -8.65 -23.44 -3.57
N LYS A 432 -8.06 -24.49 -4.18
CA LYS A 432 -6.70 -24.97 -3.87
C LYS A 432 -5.58 -23.95 -4.11
N PHE A 433 -5.83 -22.89 -4.88
CA PHE A 433 -4.87 -21.80 -5.08
C PHE A 433 -4.42 -21.17 -3.75
N MET A 434 -5.28 -21.20 -2.73
CA MET A 434 -5.04 -20.54 -1.44
C MET A 434 -4.05 -21.32 -0.56
N ASP A 435 -4.04 -22.65 -0.66
CA ASP A 435 -3.43 -23.54 0.33
C ASP A 435 -1.90 -23.49 0.35
N LYS A 436 -1.24 -23.67 -0.80
CA LYS A 436 0.23 -23.64 -0.92
C LYS A 436 0.68 -22.97 -2.22
N PHE A 437 1.74 -22.17 -2.14
CA PHE A 437 2.44 -21.71 -3.36
C PHE A 437 3.31 -22.87 -3.82
N GLY A 438 2.78 -23.71 -4.71
CA GLY A 438 3.51 -24.87 -5.23
C GLY A 438 4.74 -24.41 -6.02
N SER A 439 5.89 -25.05 -5.76
CA SER A 439 7.07 -24.94 -6.62
C SER A 439 6.89 -25.88 -7.82
N THR A 440 6.04 -25.49 -8.77
CA THR A 440 5.87 -26.22 -10.03
C THR A 440 6.90 -25.72 -11.05
N SER A 441 7.59 -26.63 -11.73
CA SER A 441 8.39 -26.27 -12.91
C SER A 441 7.53 -26.11 -14.17
N GLU A 442 6.30 -26.64 -14.17
CA GLU A 442 5.26 -26.24 -15.11
C GLU A 442 4.90 -24.76 -14.92
N THR A 443 4.83 -24.04 -16.04
CA THR A 443 4.32 -22.67 -16.14
C THR A 443 2.97 -22.66 -16.86
N MET A 444 2.21 -21.59 -16.64
CA MET A 444 0.97 -21.29 -17.34
C MET A 444 1.03 -19.90 -17.96
N THR A 445 0.29 -19.72 -19.05
CA THR A 445 0.05 -18.45 -19.73
C THR A 445 -1.35 -17.93 -19.43
N PHE A 446 -1.50 -16.61 -19.27
CA PHE A 446 -2.80 -15.97 -19.08
C PHE A 446 -2.81 -14.52 -19.60
N ASP A 447 -3.96 -14.07 -20.07
CA ASP A 447 -4.26 -12.67 -20.35
C ASP A 447 -4.68 -11.93 -19.07
N LEU A 448 -4.63 -10.59 -19.06
CA LEU A 448 -5.10 -9.77 -17.95
C LEU A 448 -6.34 -8.94 -18.34
N PRO A 449 -7.33 -8.73 -17.44
CA PRO A 449 -8.61 -8.14 -17.83
C PRO A 449 -8.49 -6.66 -18.20
N GLN A 450 -8.93 -6.31 -19.40
CA GLN A 450 -8.89 -4.95 -19.91
C GLN A 450 -9.89 -4.03 -19.19
N PHE A 451 -9.53 -2.76 -19.04
CA PHE A 451 -10.44 -1.73 -18.52
C PHE A 451 -11.32 -1.17 -19.63
N ARG A 452 -12.64 -1.21 -19.44
CA ARG A 452 -13.60 -0.40 -20.20
C ARG A 452 -13.68 1.03 -19.66
N ARG A 453 -13.42 1.22 -18.36
CA ARG A 453 -13.55 2.49 -17.64
C ARG A 453 -12.49 2.60 -16.54
N GLY A 454 -11.93 3.79 -16.36
CA GLY A 454 -10.92 4.07 -15.33
C GLY A 454 -11.34 5.22 -14.41
N CYS A 455 -10.78 5.28 -13.21
CA CYS A 455 -10.86 6.46 -12.34
C CYS A 455 -9.62 6.55 -11.44
N LYS A 456 -9.42 7.68 -10.74
CA LYS A 456 -8.34 7.78 -9.75
C LYS A 456 -8.53 6.72 -8.65
N LEU A 457 -7.44 6.13 -8.16
CA LEU A 457 -7.50 5.28 -6.96
C LEU A 457 -7.68 6.15 -5.71
N ALA A 458 -8.31 5.62 -4.68
CA ALA A 458 -8.61 6.32 -3.44
C ALA A 458 -7.33 6.81 -2.74
N ALA A 459 -7.34 8.08 -2.33
CA ALA A 459 -6.20 8.79 -1.70
C ALA A 459 -6.66 9.83 -0.66
N ALA A 460 -7.90 9.69 -0.18
CA ALA A 460 -8.60 10.59 0.73
C ALA A 460 -9.75 9.80 1.39
N ASN A 461 -10.53 10.44 2.27
CA ASN A 461 -11.78 9.81 2.72
C ASN A 461 -12.74 9.80 1.52
N MET A 462 -13.21 8.61 1.11
CA MET A 462 -14.06 8.43 -0.06
C MET A 462 -15.55 8.69 0.21
N TYR A 463 -15.95 8.92 1.46
CA TYR A 463 -17.33 9.21 1.82
C TYR A 463 -17.58 10.70 1.61
N ALA A 464 -18.79 11.09 1.22
CA ALA A 464 -19.10 12.49 0.95
C ALA A 464 -18.80 13.40 2.18
N PRO A 465 -18.34 14.64 1.99
CA PRO A 465 -18.32 15.65 3.04
C PRO A 465 -19.72 16.22 3.27
N ASP A 466 -20.62 15.37 3.76
CA ASP A 466 -21.78 15.88 4.49
C ASP A 466 -21.30 16.40 5.86
N ASN A 467 -21.78 17.57 6.26
CA ASN A 467 -21.39 18.24 7.51
C ASN A 467 -21.98 17.52 8.75
N SER A 468 -22.86 16.56 8.53
CA SER A 468 -23.61 15.79 9.51
C SER A 468 -22.84 14.66 10.21
N GLY A 469 -21.59 14.39 9.79
CA GLY A 469 -20.75 13.31 10.32
C GLY A 469 -20.99 11.91 9.72
N GLU A 470 -21.79 11.81 8.65
CA GLU A 470 -22.26 10.55 8.06
C GLU A 470 -21.27 9.89 7.08
N ARG A 471 -20.78 8.69 7.40
CA ARG A 471 -19.85 7.86 6.61
C ARG A 471 -20.09 6.35 6.92
N THR A 472 -19.42 5.43 6.22
CA THR A 472 -19.50 3.92 6.33
C THR A 472 -18.20 3.27 5.82
N VAL A 473 -17.99 2.03 5.30
CA VAL A 473 -18.69 0.72 5.14
C VAL A 473 -17.64 -0.38 5.49
N MET A 474 -18.06 -1.64 5.71
CA MET A 474 -17.18 -2.83 5.66
C MET A 474 -16.42 -3.08 4.32
N ILE A 475 -16.36 -2.13 3.39
CA ILE A 475 -15.47 -2.18 2.22
C ILE A 475 -14.48 -1.02 2.28
N ASN A 476 -13.28 -1.23 1.74
CA ASN A 476 -12.28 -0.18 1.64
C ASN A 476 -12.18 0.25 0.16
N PRO A 477 -12.92 1.28 -0.28
CA PRO A 477 -13.11 1.59 -1.70
C PRO A 477 -11.79 1.95 -2.37
N VAL A 478 -11.37 1.14 -3.34
CA VAL A 478 -10.07 1.24 -4.01
C VAL A 478 -10.16 2.22 -5.18
N PHE A 479 -11.30 2.23 -5.89
CA PHE A 479 -11.63 3.18 -6.94
C PHE A 479 -12.40 4.37 -6.38
N ALA A 480 -11.88 5.59 -6.56
CA ALA A 480 -12.44 6.83 -6.02
C ALA A 480 -13.73 7.32 -6.72
N ARG A 481 -14.43 6.44 -7.45
CA ARG A 481 -15.58 6.77 -8.31
C ARG A 481 -16.85 7.05 -7.51
N LYS A 482 -17.56 8.13 -7.85
CA LYS A 482 -18.89 8.46 -7.34
C LYS A 482 -19.91 7.34 -7.55
N ARG A 483 -20.40 6.74 -6.48
CA ARG A 483 -21.32 5.59 -6.47
C ARG A 483 -22.16 5.58 -5.19
N THR A 484 -23.44 5.23 -5.30
CA THR A 484 -24.27 4.91 -4.12
C THR A 484 -24.07 3.45 -3.74
N ILE A 485 -23.92 3.14 -2.45
CA ILE A 485 -23.86 1.76 -1.94
C ILE A 485 -24.95 1.54 -0.88
N PRO A 486 -25.67 0.41 -0.94
CA PRO A 486 -26.64 0.04 0.09
C PRO A 486 -25.93 -0.40 1.38
N VAL A 487 -26.46 0.05 2.51
CA VAL A 487 -26.19 -0.53 3.83
C VAL A 487 -26.69 -1.97 3.82
N LYS A 488 -25.89 -2.91 4.34
CA LYS A 488 -26.28 -4.32 4.46
C LYS A 488 -26.67 -4.61 5.90
N ASP A 489 -27.74 -5.37 6.13
CA ASP A 489 -28.21 -5.68 7.49
C ASP A 489 -27.16 -6.43 8.32
N SER A 490 -26.35 -7.28 7.69
CA SER A 490 -25.21 -7.94 8.32
C SER A 490 -24.13 -6.98 8.83
N MET A 491 -24.07 -5.74 8.30
CA MET A 491 -23.22 -4.66 8.83
C MET A 491 -23.88 -3.98 10.03
N LEU A 492 -25.19 -3.73 9.96
CA LEU A 492 -25.95 -3.14 11.08
C LEU A 492 -25.97 -4.08 12.30
N GLU A 493 -26.10 -5.38 12.07
CA GLU A 493 -26.01 -6.40 13.11
C GLU A 493 -24.57 -6.56 13.61
N TYR A 494 -23.56 -6.59 12.73
CA TYR A 494 -22.14 -6.57 13.13
C TYR A 494 -21.85 -5.43 14.11
N PHE A 495 -22.24 -4.20 13.80
CA PHE A 495 -22.00 -3.08 14.69
C PHE A 495 -22.82 -3.20 15.97
N LYS A 496 -24.13 -3.46 15.88
CA LYS A 496 -24.99 -3.70 17.06
C LYS A 496 -24.37 -4.73 18.03
N THR A 497 -23.95 -5.91 17.55
CA THR A 497 -23.33 -6.96 18.38
C THR A 497 -22.01 -6.53 19.00
N ASN A 498 -21.09 -5.95 18.21
CA ASN A 498 -19.78 -5.51 18.72
C ASN A 498 -19.88 -4.24 19.59
N ASN A 499 -21.02 -3.54 19.57
CA ASN A 499 -21.25 -2.30 20.31
C ASN A 499 -22.09 -2.50 21.58
N SER A 500 -22.86 -3.59 21.67
CA SER A 500 -23.65 -3.96 22.85
C SER A 500 -22.83 -4.62 23.97
N SER A 501 -21.56 -4.96 23.72
CA SER A 501 -20.66 -5.48 24.75
C SER A 501 -20.35 -4.39 25.78
N ALA A 502 -20.91 -4.51 26.98
CA ALA A 502 -20.61 -3.63 28.09
C ALA A 502 -19.11 -3.66 28.40
N PHE A 503 -18.43 -2.53 28.19
CA PHE A 503 -17.04 -2.38 28.60
C PHE A 503 -16.97 -2.20 30.12
N TYR A 504 -16.06 -2.92 30.78
CA TYR A 504 -15.74 -2.69 32.19
C TYR A 504 -15.44 -1.21 32.44
N GLU A 505 -15.98 -0.64 33.52
CA GLU A 505 -15.84 0.78 33.87
C GLU A 505 -14.45 1.12 34.42
N SER A 506 -13.45 0.91 33.59
CA SER A 506 -12.08 1.38 33.79
C SER A 506 -12.03 2.90 33.64
N ASN A 507 -11.49 3.58 34.66
CA ASN A 507 -11.19 5.02 34.61
C ASN A 507 -9.99 5.38 33.72
N ARG A 508 -9.38 4.42 33.02
CA ARG A 508 -8.18 4.63 32.19
C ARG A 508 -8.51 5.41 30.90
N THR A 509 -7.52 6.12 30.38
CA THR A 509 -7.64 7.02 29.21
C THR A 509 -8.12 6.29 27.95
N ALA A 510 -7.57 5.11 27.68
CA ALA A 510 -7.94 4.28 26.53
C ALA A 510 -9.42 3.85 26.56
N SER A 511 -9.93 3.45 27.72
CA SER A 511 -11.34 3.06 27.93
C SER A 511 -12.29 4.27 27.73
N THR A 512 -11.80 5.50 27.91
CA THR A 512 -12.54 6.72 27.55
C THR A 512 -12.55 7.00 26.05
N TYR A 513 -11.44 6.77 25.34
CA TYR A 513 -11.43 6.83 23.87
C TYR A 513 -12.28 5.74 23.21
N VAL A 514 -12.31 4.53 23.77
CA VAL A 514 -13.24 3.45 23.38
C VAL A 514 -14.69 3.95 23.44
N ARG A 515 -15.11 4.62 24.53
CA ARG A 515 -16.48 5.17 24.65
C ARG A 515 -16.78 6.28 23.62
N ILE A 516 -15.82 7.14 23.29
CA ILE A 516 -15.97 8.18 22.26
C ILE A 516 -16.19 7.55 20.88
N LEU A 517 -15.32 6.61 20.49
CA LEU A 517 -15.45 5.86 19.24
C LEU A 517 -16.80 5.11 19.21
N GLN A 518 -17.19 4.52 20.34
CA GLN A 518 -18.42 3.76 20.47
C GLN A 518 -19.68 4.63 20.26
N GLN A 519 -19.68 5.86 20.79
CA GLN A 519 -20.76 6.82 20.57
C GLN A 519 -20.84 7.22 19.09
N MET A 520 -19.69 7.50 18.43
CA MET A 520 -19.66 7.85 17.01
C MET A 520 -20.20 6.73 16.11
N ILE A 521 -19.82 5.47 16.36
CA ILE A 521 -20.31 4.31 15.58
C ILE A 521 -21.82 4.15 15.75
N ASN A 522 -22.35 4.30 16.97
CA ASN A 522 -23.79 4.19 17.23
C ASN A 522 -24.59 5.30 16.53
N THR A 523 -24.17 6.57 16.66
CA THR A 523 -24.81 7.70 15.97
C THR A 523 -24.81 7.53 14.45
N ALA A 524 -23.75 6.97 13.87
CA ALA A 524 -23.71 6.66 12.45
C ALA A 524 -24.66 5.49 12.10
N THR A 525 -24.63 4.40 12.88
CA THR A 525 -25.51 3.22 12.71
C THR A 525 -27.00 3.56 12.74
N GLU A 526 -27.42 4.48 13.62
CA GLU A 526 -28.79 4.99 13.70
C GLU A 526 -29.19 5.72 12.41
N LYS A 527 -28.32 6.59 11.88
CA LYS A 527 -28.56 7.32 10.65
C LYS A 527 -28.61 6.42 9.41
N TRP A 528 -27.80 5.36 9.35
CA TRP A 528 -27.83 4.39 8.25
C TRP A 528 -29.12 3.56 8.21
N ARG A 529 -29.81 3.39 9.35
CA ARG A 529 -31.15 2.79 9.39
C ARG A 529 -32.22 3.72 8.83
N ALA A 530 -32.04 5.03 9.00
CA ALA A 530 -32.93 6.05 8.43
C ALA A 530 -32.66 6.30 6.93
N ASN A 531 -31.40 6.20 6.49
CA ASN A 531 -31.01 6.28 5.09
C ASN A 531 -30.09 5.10 4.70
N PRO A 532 -30.65 4.01 4.13
CA PRO A 532 -29.89 2.82 3.78
C PRO A 532 -29.07 2.95 2.47
N ALA A 533 -28.99 4.12 1.82
CA ALA A 533 -28.30 4.31 0.54
C ALA A 533 -27.34 5.51 0.58
N MET A 534 -26.03 5.26 0.44
CA MET A 534 -25.01 6.25 0.82
C MET A 534 -24.07 6.63 -0.33
N PRO A 535 -23.77 7.93 -0.55
CA PRO A 535 -22.87 8.40 -1.60
C PRO A 535 -21.40 8.24 -1.22
N LEU A 536 -20.68 7.42 -2.00
CA LEU A 536 -19.23 7.26 -1.96
C LEU A 536 -18.60 7.89 -3.21
N GLY A 537 -17.30 8.13 -3.18
CA GLY A 537 -16.46 8.58 -4.28
C GLY A 537 -16.26 10.10 -4.34
N THR A 538 -15.19 10.51 -5.02
CA THR A 538 -14.77 11.92 -5.19
C THR A 538 -14.53 12.31 -6.66
N VAL A 539 -14.47 11.35 -7.59
CA VAL A 539 -14.30 11.58 -9.03
C VAL A 539 -15.34 10.80 -9.85
N GLU A 540 -15.54 11.17 -11.11
CA GLU A 540 -16.38 10.38 -12.02
C GLU A 540 -15.65 9.15 -12.60
N TRP A 541 -16.39 8.27 -13.26
CA TRP A 541 -15.78 7.36 -14.23
C TRP A 541 -15.32 8.14 -15.45
N MET A 542 -14.16 7.74 -15.95
CA MET A 542 -13.60 8.11 -17.23
C MET A 542 -13.75 6.92 -18.19
N GLN A 543 -14.26 7.13 -19.41
CA GLN A 543 -14.27 6.06 -20.41
C GLN A 543 -12.83 5.81 -20.89
N ALA A 544 -12.44 4.55 -21.05
CA ALA A 544 -11.13 4.23 -21.63
C ALA A 544 -11.15 4.57 -23.13
N SER A 545 -10.60 5.73 -23.48
CA SER A 545 -10.36 6.18 -24.85
C SER A 545 -8.87 6.46 -25.05
N THR A 546 -8.40 6.22 -26.27
CA THR A 546 -6.98 6.31 -26.65
C THR A 546 -6.56 7.67 -27.22
N GLU A 547 -7.48 8.63 -27.31
CA GLU A 547 -7.23 9.95 -27.90
C GLU A 547 -6.34 10.81 -27.00
N ILE A 548 -5.27 11.38 -27.58
CA ILE A 548 -4.40 12.37 -26.94
C ILE A 548 -4.78 13.73 -27.53
N VAL A 549 -5.33 14.64 -26.72
CA VAL A 549 -5.51 16.05 -27.11
C VAL A 549 -4.37 16.91 -26.59
N ARG A 550 -4.11 18.00 -27.31
CA ARG A 550 -3.35 19.14 -26.78
C ARG A 550 -4.29 20.02 -25.98
N ASP A 551 -3.88 20.44 -24.79
CA ASP A 551 -4.58 21.48 -24.05
C ASP A 551 -4.35 22.87 -24.68
N SER A 552 -4.97 23.91 -24.10
CA SER A 552 -4.85 25.30 -24.55
C SER A 552 -3.41 25.83 -24.60
N ASN A 553 -2.48 25.15 -23.93
CA ASN A 553 -1.07 25.52 -23.83
C ASN A 553 -0.20 24.62 -24.72
N GLY A 554 -0.81 23.90 -25.66
CA GLY A 554 -0.15 22.96 -26.57
C GLY A 554 0.29 21.64 -25.91
N LYS A 555 0.05 21.44 -24.61
CA LYS A 555 0.56 20.27 -23.88
C LYS A 555 -0.35 19.07 -24.10
N GLU A 556 0.22 18.03 -24.70
CA GLU A 556 -0.47 16.76 -24.94
C GLU A 556 -0.83 16.05 -23.63
N ARG A 557 -2.13 15.78 -23.42
CA ARG A 557 -2.70 15.01 -22.32
C ARG A 557 -3.52 13.84 -22.89
N LEU A 558 -3.45 12.68 -22.25
CA LEU A 558 -4.38 11.57 -22.52
C LEU A 558 -5.81 12.03 -22.20
N GLN A 559 -6.67 12.04 -23.22
CA GLN A 559 -8.08 12.29 -23.04
C GLN A 559 -8.78 10.99 -22.71
N PHE A 560 -9.32 10.94 -21.51
CA PHE A 560 -10.44 10.09 -21.26
C PHE A 560 -11.69 10.86 -21.68
N LYS A 561 -12.48 10.30 -22.58
CA LYS A 561 -13.82 10.81 -22.85
C LYS A 561 -14.60 10.75 -21.55
N GLY A 562 -15.27 11.85 -21.22
CA GLY A 562 -16.18 11.91 -20.10
C GLY A 562 -17.33 10.92 -20.28
N PRO A 563 -18.22 10.76 -19.28
CA PRO A 563 -19.47 10.06 -19.52
C PRO A 563 -20.16 10.67 -20.74
N ALA A 564 -20.60 9.82 -21.67
CA ALA A 564 -21.39 10.25 -22.81
C ALA A 564 -22.73 10.80 -22.29
N VAL A 565 -22.81 12.12 -22.15
CA VAL A 565 -24.05 12.83 -21.86
C VAL A 565 -24.81 12.91 -23.18
N GLU A 566 -25.93 12.23 -23.27
CA GLU A 566 -26.85 12.34 -24.41
C GLU A 566 -27.56 13.70 -24.34
N GLY A 567 -26.89 14.72 -24.88
CA GLY A 567 -27.35 16.10 -24.91
C GLY A 567 -26.37 17.01 -25.66
N PRO A 568 -26.85 18.12 -26.23
CA PRO A 568 -26.00 19.02 -27.01
C PRO A 568 -24.94 19.72 -26.14
N VAL A 569 -23.70 19.70 -26.60
CA VAL A 569 -22.52 20.36 -26.00
C VAL A 569 -22.13 19.82 -24.61
N GLY A 570 -21.53 18.63 -24.58
CA GLY A 570 -20.88 18.08 -23.39
C GLY A 570 -19.69 18.94 -22.93
N LYS A 571 -19.73 19.43 -21.68
CA LYS A 571 -18.64 20.22 -21.09
C LYS A 571 -17.39 19.37 -20.83
N MET A 572 -16.24 19.85 -21.29
CA MET A 572 -14.95 19.16 -21.21
C MET A 572 -14.33 19.30 -19.80
N LEU A 573 -13.85 18.19 -19.22
CA LEU A 573 -13.15 18.16 -17.93
C LEU A 573 -11.65 17.90 -18.13
N VAL A 574 -10.83 18.90 -17.81
CA VAL A 574 -9.36 18.79 -17.81
C VAL A 574 -8.88 18.67 -16.37
N PHE A 575 -8.27 17.54 -16.03
CA PHE A 575 -7.62 17.33 -14.73
C PHE A 575 -6.17 17.81 -14.74
N TYR A 576 -5.73 18.38 -13.62
CA TYR A 576 -4.35 18.81 -13.33
C TYR A 576 -3.69 17.83 -12.33
#